data_AF-C3JCU4-F1
#
_entry.id   AF-C3JCU4-F1
#
_cell.length_a   1.000
_cell.length_b   1.000
_cell.length_c   1.000
_cell.angle_alpha   90.00
_cell.angle_beta   90.00
_cell.angle_gamma   90.00
#
_symmetry.space_group_name_H-M   'P 1'
#
loop_
_entity.id
_entity.type
_entity.pdbx_description
1 polymer ?
#
loop_
_entity_poly.entity_id
_entity_poly.type
_entity_poly.pdbx_seq_one_letter_code
_entity_poly.pdbx_strand_id
1 'polypeptide(L)'
;MEGTNKAYELTGAFLGWVYILTGLTLVVTLCFALIGFFRSFKRDSKKALTGLIGLVALVLLLVITYAIGNGDPAAMSAVNEDSQKYLTAGWLKTADMVLYSSYALIAATIVLIIWGAIRRSTLKK
;
A
#
# COMPACT_ATOMS: atom_id res chain seq x y z
N MET A 1 4.23 26.59 -25.45
CA MET A 1 2.81 27.05 -25.49
C MET A 1 2.23 26.68 -24.14
N GLU A 2 2.25 27.64 -23.19
CA GLU A 2 1.69 27.45 -21.85
C GLU A 2 0.20 27.15 -21.95
N GLY A 3 -0.20 25.97 -21.46
CA GLY A 3 -1.61 25.61 -21.36
C GLY A 3 -2.28 26.53 -20.35
N THR A 4 -3.05 27.50 -20.85
CA THR A 4 -3.87 28.40 -20.02
C THR A 4 -5.03 27.61 -19.41
N ASN A 5 -4.74 26.77 -18.43
CA ASN A 5 -5.76 26.10 -17.63
C ASN A 5 -6.46 27.17 -16.78
N LYS A 6 -7.76 27.34 -16.98
CA LYS A 6 -8.60 28.24 -16.18
C LYS A 6 -8.60 27.72 -14.74
N ALA A 7 -7.86 28.36 -13.84
CA ALA A 7 -7.95 28.08 -12.42
C ALA A 7 -9.30 28.62 -11.91
N TYR A 8 -10.24 27.72 -11.62
CA TYR A 8 -11.51 28.11 -11.03
C TYR A 8 -11.28 28.45 -9.54
N GLU A 9 -11.83 29.57 -9.06
CA GLU A 9 -11.63 30.04 -7.67
C GLU A 9 -12.03 28.98 -6.63
N LEU A 10 -12.99 28.10 -6.98
CA LEU A 10 -13.46 27.03 -6.12
C LEU A 10 -12.59 25.77 -6.13
N THR A 11 -11.65 25.63 -7.08
CA THR A 11 -10.79 24.43 -7.19
C THR A 11 -9.98 24.22 -5.92
N GLY A 12 -9.42 25.28 -5.33
CA GLY A 12 -8.65 25.17 -4.09
C GLY A 12 -9.49 24.71 -2.89
N ALA A 13 -10.69 25.28 -2.74
CA ALA A 13 -11.62 24.94 -1.66
C ALA A 13 -12.15 23.50 -1.79
N PHE A 14 -12.52 23.10 -3.01
CA PHE A 14 -12.97 21.73 -3.29
C PHE A 14 -11.85 20.71 -3.04
N LEU A 15 -10.62 21.01 -3.48
CA LEU A 15 -9.48 20.11 -3.30
C LEU A 15 -9.13 19.96 -1.82
N GLY A 16 -9.14 21.05 -1.05
CA GLY A 16 -8.98 21.02 0.42
C GLY A 16 -10.04 20.16 1.10
N TRP A 17 -11.30 20.27 0.68
CA TRP A 17 -12.40 19.45 1.23
C TRP A 17 -12.24 17.96 0.90
N VAL A 18 -11.83 17.63 -0.33
CA VAL A 18 -11.51 16.25 -0.72
C VAL A 18 -10.37 15.71 0.15
N TYR A 19 -9.29 16.46 0.37
CA TYR A 19 -8.21 16.01 1.24
C TYR A 19 -8.66 15.73 2.67
N ILE A 20 -9.54 16.58 3.23
CA ILE A 20 -10.11 16.37 4.57
C ILE A 20 -10.94 15.08 4.61
N LEU A 21 -11.84 14.90 3.65
CA LEU A 21 -12.68 13.71 3.56
C LEU A 21 -11.84 12.43 3.37
N THR A 22 -10.84 12.46 2.49
CA THR A 22 -9.92 11.34 2.27
C THR A 22 -9.08 11.04 3.51
N GLY A 23 -8.60 12.07 4.21
CA GLY A 23 -7.89 11.89 5.48
C GLY A 23 -8.77 11.24 6.55
N LEU A 24 -10.02 11.72 6.68
CA LEU A 24 -10.98 11.16 7.61
C LEU A 24 -11.32 9.71 7.29
N THR A 25 -11.57 9.38 6.01
CA THR A 25 -11.87 8.00 5.61
C THR A 25 -10.70 7.07 5.91
N LEU A 26 -9.46 7.47 5.63
CA LEU A 26 -8.26 6.71 5.99
C LEU A 26 -8.17 6.43 7.49
N VAL A 27 -8.42 7.44 8.33
CA VAL A 27 -8.40 7.29 9.80
C VAL A 27 -9.49 6.32 10.25
N VAL A 28 -10.71 6.46 9.74
CA VAL A 28 -11.82 5.57 10.09
C VAL A 28 -11.52 4.13 9.66
N THR A 29 -11.04 3.91 8.43
CA THR A 29 -10.65 2.59 7.94
C THR A 29 -9.56 1.97 8.81
N LEU A 30 -8.55 2.74 9.23
CA LEU A 30 -7.49 2.27 10.11
C LEU A 30 -8.03 1.89 11.50
N CYS A 31 -8.90 2.72 12.09
CA CYS A 31 -9.57 2.40 13.36
C CYS A 31 -10.38 1.10 13.27
N PHE A 32 -11.14 0.89 12.20
CA PHE A 32 -11.89 -0.34 11.98
C PHE A 32 -10.97 -1.56 11.85
N ALA A 33 -9.86 -1.45 11.12
CA ALA A 33 -8.88 -2.51 10.98
C ALA A 33 -8.27 -2.89 12.34
N LEU A 34 -7.88 -1.90 13.15
CA LEU A 34 -7.33 -2.11 14.49
C LEU A 34 -8.35 -2.75 15.44
N ILE A 35 -9.59 -2.25 15.49
CA ILE A 35 -10.66 -2.83 16.32
C ILE A 35 -10.96 -4.27 15.90
N GLY A 36 -11.01 -4.55 14.59
CA GLY A 36 -11.18 -5.90 14.05
C GLY A 36 -10.04 -6.84 14.46
N PHE A 37 -8.81 -6.34 14.46
CA PHE A 37 -7.64 -7.07 14.92
C PHE A 37 -7.70 -7.40 16.42
N PHE A 38 -7.96 -6.41 17.29
CA PHE A 38 -8.09 -6.62 18.73
C PHE A 38 -9.27 -7.54 19.09
N ARG A 39 -10.40 -7.43 18.38
CA ARG A 39 -11.56 -8.31 18.57
C ARG A 39 -11.25 -9.76 18.18
N SER A 40 -10.47 -9.97 17.13
CA SER A 40 -10.00 -11.30 16.71
C SER A 40 -9.03 -11.90 17.75
N PHE A 41 -8.15 -11.07 18.31
CA PHE A 41 -7.23 -11.47 19.39
C PHE A 41 -7.95 -11.95 20.65
N LYS A 42 -9.06 -11.29 21.02
CA LYS A 42 -9.84 -11.64 22.22
C LYS A 42 -10.71 -12.90 22.05
N ARG A 43 -11.15 -13.24 20.83
CA ARG A 43 -12.04 -14.40 20.59
C ARG A 43 -11.30 -15.72 20.41
N ASP A 44 -10.18 -15.73 19.70
CA ASP A 44 -9.45 -16.96 19.37
C ASP A 44 -7.95 -16.70 19.29
N SER A 45 -7.24 -16.84 20.41
CA SER A 45 -5.81 -16.55 20.50
C SER A 45 -4.97 -17.33 19.48
N LYS A 46 -5.35 -18.59 19.15
CA LYS A 46 -4.62 -19.40 18.17
C LYS A 46 -4.79 -18.92 16.73
N LYS A 47 -5.99 -18.53 16.32
CA LYS A 47 -6.23 -18.01 14.95
C LYS A 47 -5.73 -16.58 14.80
N ALA A 48 -5.86 -15.78 15.85
CA ALA A 48 -5.31 -14.44 15.89
C ALA A 48 -3.78 -14.43 15.86
N LEU A 49 -3.11 -15.40 16.49
CA LEU A 49 -1.65 -15.54 16.43
C LEU A 49 -1.16 -15.80 15.00
N THR A 50 -1.84 -16.67 14.24
CA THR A 50 -1.51 -16.90 12.82
C THR A 50 -1.75 -15.64 11.98
N GLY A 51 -2.82 -14.88 12.27
CA GLY A 51 -3.07 -13.58 11.64
C GLY A 51 -2.03 -12.52 12.00
N LEU A 52 -1.55 -12.50 13.24
CA LEU A 52 -0.50 -11.59 13.70
C LEU A 52 0.85 -11.93 13.03
N ILE A 53 1.18 -13.21 12.86
CA ILE A 53 2.38 -13.63 12.11
C ILE A 53 2.30 -13.13 10.65
N GLY A 54 1.14 -13.26 10.02
CA GLY A 54 0.91 -12.71 8.67
C GLY A 54 1.04 -11.18 8.62
N LEU A 55 0.53 -10.47 9.63
CA LEU A 55 0.66 -9.02 9.74
C LEU A 55 2.11 -8.58 9.91
N VAL A 56 2.86 -9.24 10.80
CA VAL A 56 4.28 -8.95 11.04
C VAL A 56 5.10 -9.23 9.78
N ALA A 57 4.81 -10.32 9.06
CA ALA A 57 5.45 -10.62 7.78
C ALA A 57 5.14 -9.55 6.71
N LEU A 58 3.90 -9.04 6.67
CA LEU A 58 3.51 -7.95 5.77
C LEU A 58 4.26 -6.66 6.12
N VAL A 59 4.33 -6.28 7.40
CA VAL A 59 5.08 -5.10 7.84
C VAL A 59 6.56 -5.22 7.51
N LEU A 60 7.18 -6.37 7.76
CA LEU A 60 8.58 -6.64 7.38
C LEU A 60 8.81 -6.49 5.87
N LEU A 61 7.92 -7.06 5.06
CA LEU A 61 7.97 -6.94 3.60
C LEU A 61 7.90 -5.46 3.18
N LEU A 62 6.98 -4.68 3.76
CA LEU A 62 6.85 -3.25 3.52
C LEU A 62 8.12 -2.46 3.90
N VAL A 63 8.77 -2.80 5.03
CA VAL A 63 10.03 -2.16 5.44
C VAL A 63 11.16 -2.49 4.48
N ILE A 64 11.26 -3.75 4.03
CA ILE A 64 12.29 -4.19 3.08
C ILE A 64 12.07 -3.54 1.70
N THR A 65 10.84 -3.52 1.20
CA THR A 65 10.54 -2.88 -0.10
C THR A 65 10.71 -1.37 -0.04
N TYR A 66 10.42 -0.74 1.11
CA TYR A 66 10.77 0.66 1.32
C TYR A 66 12.29 0.85 1.33
N ALA A 67 13.06 0.03 2.04
CA ALA A 67 14.52 0.18 2.10
C ALA A 67 15.20 0.06 0.73
N ILE A 68 14.69 -0.81 -0.14
CA ILE A 68 15.20 -1.05 -1.51
C ILE A 68 14.66 -0.02 -2.52
N GLY A 69 13.53 0.62 -2.24
CA GLY A 69 12.92 1.61 -3.13
C GLY A 69 13.89 2.75 -3.46
N ASN A 70 13.96 3.10 -4.75
CA ASN A 70 14.90 4.11 -5.21
C ASN A 70 14.34 5.50 -4.94
N GLY A 71 15.09 6.30 -4.19
CA GLY A 71 14.71 7.68 -3.86
C GLY A 71 15.18 8.71 -4.89
N ASP A 72 15.85 8.28 -5.95
CA ASP A 72 16.50 9.18 -6.90
C ASP A 72 15.48 9.83 -7.86
N PRO A 73 15.24 11.16 -7.77
CA PRO A 73 14.30 11.86 -8.64
C PRO A 73 14.78 11.95 -10.10
N ALA A 74 16.10 11.82 -10.34
CA ALA A 74 16.67 11.92 -11.68
C ALA A 74 16.35 10.69 -12.55
N ALA A 75 16.01 9.55 -11.93
CA ALA A 75 15.48 8.38 -12.63
C ALA A 75 14.15 8.64 -13.38
N MET A 76 13.40 9.69 -13.02
CA MET A 76 12.15 10.11 -13.68
C MET A 76 12.26 11.48 -14.38
N SER A 77 13.44 11.84 -14.89
CA SER A 77 13.68 13.11 -15.61
C SER A 77 12.87 13.27 -16.92
N ALA A 78 12.25 12.20 -17.42
CA ALA A 78 11.41 12.22 -18.64
C ALA A 78 9.98 12.76 -18.43
N VAL A 79 9.59 13.10 -17.19
CA VAL A 79 8.25 13.62 -16.88
C VAL A 79 8.24 15.15 -17.02
N ASN A 80 7.15 15.73 -17.53
CA ASN A 80 6.93 17.18 -17.72
C ASN A 80 7.38 18.01 -16.49
N GLU A 81 7.98 19.18 -16.72
CA GLU A 81 8.57 20.06 -15.70
C GLU A 81 7.59 20.40 -14.55
N ASP A 82 6.30 20.56 -14.85
CA ASP A 82 5.25 20.87 -13.87
C ASP A 82 4.97 19.70 -12.90
N SER A 83 5.15 18.47 -13.37
CA SER A 83 4.97 17.25 -12.58
C SER A 83 6.21 16.89 -11.77
N GLN A 84 7.41 17.33 -12.20
CA GLN A 84 8.66 17.07 -11.47
C GLN A 84 8.67 17.68 -10.07
N LYS A 85 7.95 18.79 -9.86
CA LYS A 85 7.78 19.41 -8.54
C LYS A 85 7.15 18.47 -7.50
N TYR A 86 6.37 17.50 -7.94
CA TYR A 86 5.70 16.51 -7.07
C TYR A 86 6.46 15.18 -6.97
N LEU A 87 7.49 14.96 -7.80
CA LEU A 87 8.38 13.79 -7.78
C LEU A 87 9.47 13.95 -6.70
N THR A 88 9.05 14.23 -5.45
CA THR A 88 10.01 14.26 -4.35
C THR A 88 10.45 12.84 -3.98
N ALA A 89 11.68 12.69 -3.49
CA ALA A 89 12.28 11.40 -3.13
C ALA A 89 11.39 10.54 -2.20
N GLY A 90 10.58 11.18 -1.34
CA GLY A 90 9.63 10.50 -0.46
C GLY A 90 8.47 9.84 -1.20
N TRP A 91 7.86 10.53 -2.18
CA TRP A 91 6.75 9.97 -2.97
C TRP A 91 7.23 8.89 -3.92
N LEU A 92 8.41 9.07 -4.51
CA LEU A 92 9.02 8.09 -5.41
C LEU A 92 9.27 6.75 -4.70
N LYS A 93 9.91 6.83 -3.52
CA LYS A 93 10.20 5.68 -2.69
C LYS A 93 8.92 4.99 -2.18
N THR A 94 7.87 5.77 -1.91
CA THR A 94 6.57 5.23 -1.50
C THR A 94 5.86 4.51 -2.66
N ALA A 95 5.93 5.06 -3.87
CA ALA A 95 5.40 4.42 -5.07
C ALA A 95 6.13 3.09 -5.37
N ASP A 96 7.46 3.10 -5.33
CA ASP A 96 8.29 1.90 -5.49
C ASP A 96 7.97 0.84 -4.42
N MET A 97 7.81 1.27 -3.17
CA MET A 97 7.42 0.39 -2.07
C MET A 97 6.08 -0.31 -2.33
N VAL A 98 5.07 0.41 -2.83
CA VAL A 98 3.74 -0.14 -3.16
C VAL A 98 3.83 -1.11 -4.35
N LEU A 99 4.61 -0.77 -5.38
CA LEU A 99 4.80 -1.64 -6.54
C LEU A 99 5.52 -2.94 -6.18
N TYR A 100 6.67 -2.85 -5.52
CA TYR A 100 7.44 -4.03 -5.13
C TYR A 100 6.69 -4.90 -4.12
N SER A 101 5.96 -4.31 -3.18
CA SER A 101 5.14 -5.08 -2.25
C SER A 101 4.00 -5.80 -2.95
N SER A 102 3.35 -5.17 -3.93
CA SER A 102 2.30 -5.79 -4.74
C SER A 102 2.83 -6.97 -5.55
N TYR A 103 3.99 -6.81 -6.23
CA TYR A 103 4.61 -7.91 -6.97
C TYR A 103 4.98 -9.09 -6.06
N ALA A 104 5.55 -8.81 -4.88
CA ALA A 104 5.91 -9.83 -3.91
C ALA A 104 4.67 -10.59 -3.39
N LEU A 105 3.58 -9.89 -3.10
CA LEU A 105 2.33 -10.49 -2.63
C LEU A 105 1.64 -11.34 -3.71
N ILE A 106 1.67 -10.91 -4.98
CA ILE A 106 1.14 -11.69 -6.10
C ILE A 106 1.95 -12.98 -6.25
N ALA A 107 3.28 -12.89 -6.26
CA ALA A 107 4.15 -14.06 -6.36
C ALA A 107 3.93 -15.03 -5.19
N ALA A 108 3.85 -14.51 -3.96
CA ALA A 108 3.55 -15.32 -2.78
C ALA A 108 2.18 -16.02 -2.89
N THR A 109 1.17 -15.32 -3.39
CA THR A 109 -0.18 -15.89 -3.59
C THR A 109 -0.16 -17.03 -4.59
N ILE A 110 0.54 -16.87 -5.72
CA ILE A 110 0.70 -17.92 -6.73
C ILE A 110 1.37 -19.17 -6.12
N VAL A 111 2.46 -18.98 -5.37
CA VAL A 111 3.16 -20.09 -4.69
C VAL A 111 2.25 -20.79 -3.68
N LEU A 112 1.49 -20.03 -2.88
CA LEU A 112 0.56 -20.58 -1.90
C LEU A 112 -0.60 -21.36 -2.54
N ILE A 113 -1.11 -20.91 -3.69
CA ILE A 113 -2.14 -21.63 -4.45
C ILE A 113 -1.58 -22.97 -4.93
N ILE A 114 -0.40 -22.99 -5.52
CA ILE A 114 0.25 -24.22 -6.04
C ILE A 114 0.53 -25.18 -4.87
N TRP A 115 1.13 -24.69 -3.79
CA TRP A 115 1.39 -25.50 -2.60
C TRP A 115 0.10 -26.06 -1.99
N GLY A 116 -0.95 -25.23 -1.89
CA GLY A 116 -2.27 -25.63 -1.40
C GLY A 116 -2.90 -26.72 -2.27
N ALA A 117 -2.73 -26.65 -3.59
CA ALA A 117 -3.19 -27.68 -4.52
C ALA A 117 -2.44 -29.01 -4.31
N ILE A 118 -1.10 -28.98 -4.19
CA ILE A 118 -0.28 -30.17 -3.95
C ILE A 118 -0.63 -30.84 -2.62
N ARG A 119 -0.77 -30.06 -1.54
CA ARG A 119 -1.08 -30.58 -0.20
C ARG A 119 -2.47 -31.20 -0.13
N ARG A 120 -3.48 -30.63 -0.82
CA ARG A 120 -4.81 -31.25 -0.93
C ARG A 120 -4.77 -32.56 -1.72
N SER A 121 -3.94 -32.63 -2.76
CA SER A 121 -3.77 -33.84 -3.56
C SER A 121 -3.14 -34.97 -2.75
N THR A 122 -2.15 -34.68 -1.91
CA THR A 122 -1.44 -35.67 -1.09
C THR A 122 -2.24 -36.14 0.13
N LEU A 123 -3.11 -35.31 0.72
CA LEU A 123 -3.98 -35.68 1.86
C LEU A 123 -5.22 -36.49 1.48
N LYS A 124 -5.50 -36.68 0.18
CA LYS A 124 -6.62 -37.49 -0.33
C LYS A 124 -6.27 -38.96 -0.55
N LYS A 125 -5.05 -39.39 -0.20
CA LYS A 125 -4.62 -40.79 -0.06
C LYS A 125 -4.64 -41.18 1.41
#